data_AF-A0AA35SJ07-F1
#
_entry.id   AF-A0AA35SJ07-F1
#
_cell.length_a   1.000
_cell.length_b   1.000
_cell.length_c   1.000
_cell.angle_alpha   90.00
_cell.angle_beta   90.00
_cell.angle_gamma   90.00
#
_symmetry.space_group_name_H-M   'P 1'
#
loop_
_entity.id
_entity.type
_entity.pdbx_description
1 polymer ?
#
loop_
_entity_poly.entity_id
_entity_poly.type
_entity_poly.pdbx_seq_one_letter_code
_entity_poly.pdbx_strand_id
1 'polypeptide(L)'
;YPLVLSEDERHKLWFRQDTEFSLPRAFVCLILENPVHKISAKNAVLLEMFVELLSLNMSGTIYNAEVALLEYACSVENRGVVIKVNGLNEKLPSLFKMVVDSVASFSTTQGDFDMIKEGLHRSYRNSDLDPEAFCRSTRLRVLLPQYWSSSQRDSEIDALTIQDLTELLEQYGAHMFAEMLIQGNMTPEEAKDLAVYLRREMDFGPLSREQRFKPGVKWLPEGSLVTVEMANRDPDSPNTVVTDYYQSCPRTDRDSTIASLLVSCMEEPAFDDLRTKKQLGYTVSLNYHNYEMVAFSLTVVSQPAKNSVEKVEECMQNFVAGFCETLKSWNKKIFQSHIDSAIQERLEPDVSLEEEVGRNWGEILHSKYCCFDRHLKEVEVLRELTQQEVCEWLCSYTQKGDSLKQLRVKVESKDSLPKAEGVSDTDGPSGGPEGLNYVLLKEHDIDRYKDKLQTFTS
;
A
#
# COMPACT_ATOMS: atom_id res chain seq x y z
N TYR A 1 19.18 -4.98 16.16
CA TYR A 1 17.95 -4.26 15.78
C TYR A 1 17.93 -2.87 16.38
N PRO A 2 17.13 -1.93 15.83
CA PRO A 2 16.98 -0.59 16.39
C PRO A 2 16.48 -0.59 17.83
N LEU A 3 17.01 0.35 18.62
CA LEU A 3 16.65 0.57 20.01
C LEU A 3 16.02 1.96 20.18
N VAL A 4 15.08 2.09 21.11
CA VAL A 4 14.50 3.38 21.46
C VAL A 4 15.49 4.16 22.32
N LEU A 5 15.99 5.30 21.82
CA LEU A 5 16.88 6.20 22.58
C LEU A 5 16.11 7.22 23.43
N SER A 6 14.93 7.62 22.96
CA SER A 6 14.05 8.55 23.66
C SER A 6 12.62 8.42 23.15
N GLU A 7 11.64 8.56 24.04
CA GLU A 7 10.21 8.51 23.73
C GLU A 7 9.47 9.40 24.73
N ASP A 8 8.59 10.25 24.22
CA ASP A 8 7.64 11.06 25.00
C ASP A 8 6.31 11.21 24.25
N GLU A 9 5.45 12.14 24.67
CA GLU A 9 4.14 12.36 24.03
C GLU A 9 4.23 12.97 22.63
N ARG A 10 5.35 13.62 22.29
CA ARG A 10 5.59 14.33 21.03
C ARG A 10 6.48 13.57 20.07
N HIS A 11 7.41 12.74 20.55
CA HIS A 11 8.30 12.00 19.65
C HIS A 11 8.71 10.62 20.13
N LYS A 12 9.24 9.84 19.19
CA LYS A 12 9.96 8.58 19.44
C LYS A 12 11.17 8.46 18.52
N LEU A 13 12.33 8.22 19.10
CA LEU A 13 13.60 8.09 18.37
C LEU A 13 14.12 6.66 18.49
N TRP A 14 14.16 5.97 17.35
CA TRP A 14 14.84 4.71 17.14
C TRP A 14 16.26 4.96 16.61
N PHE A 15 17.21 4.16 17.10
CA PHE A 15 18.60 4.25 16.68
C PHE A 15 19.22 2.87 16.48
N ARG A 16 20.02 2.74 15.42
CA ARG A 16 20.90 1.60 15.20
C ARG A 16 22.22 2.06 14.59
N GLN A 17 23.32 1.87 15.31
CA GLN A 17 24.63 2.08 14.72
C GLN A 17 24.96 0.98 13.71
N ASP A 18 25.50 1.34 12.56
CA ASP A 18 26.02 0.36 11.59
C ASP A 18 27.24 -0.34 12.18
N THR A 19 27.21 -1.67 12.16
CA THR A 19 28.30 -2.55 12.60
C THR A 19 28.64 -3.62 11.55
N GLU A 20 27.89 -3.66 10.45
CA GLU A 20 27.97 -4.72 9.44
C GLU A 20 28.65 -4.22 8.16
N PHE A 21 28.25 -3.03 7.68
CA PHE A 21 28.71 -2.51 6.39
C PHE A 21 29.94 -1.60 6.51
N SER A 22 30.12 -0.94 7.67
CA SER A 22 31.25 -0.05 7.98
C SER A 22 31.46 1.06 6.94
N LEU A 23 30.36 1.62 6.43
CA LEU A 23 30.39 2.70 5.43
C LEU A 23 30.23 4.06 6.11
N PRO A 24 30.81 5.15 5.56
CA PRO A 24 30.59 6.51 6.06
C PRO A 24 29.22 7.06 5.65
N ARG A 25 28.16 6.24 5.76
CA ARG A 25 26.79 6.60 5.39
C ARG A 25 25.86 6.43 6.56
N ALA A 26 24.82 7.26 6.58
CA ALA A 26 23.72 7.14 7.51
C ALA A 26 22.39 7.48 6.83
N PHE A 27 21.32 7.10 7.50
CA PHE A 27 19.95 7.31 7.12
C PHE A 27 19.21 7.93 8.30
N VAL A 28 18.44 8.98 8.01
CA VAL A 28 17.48 9.59 8.91
C VAL A 28 16.12 9.49 8.24
N CYS A 29 15.29 8.59 8.75
CA CYS A 29 13.89 8.48 8.37
C CYS A 29 13.04 9.14 9.45
N LEU A 30 12.12 10.00 9.05
CA LEU A 30 11.22 10.75 9.93
C LEU A 30 9.81 10.58 9.39
N ILE A 31 8.87 10.31 10.28
CA ILE A 31 7.45 10.51 10.03
C ILE A 31 6.90 11.58 10.96
N LEU A 32 6.28 12.59 10.37
CA LEU A 32 5.44 13.55 11.08
C LEU A 32 4.02 12.99 11.02
N GLU A 33 3.56 12.38 12.11
CA GLU A 33 2.26 11.74 12.17
C GLU A 33 1.17 12.76 12.51
N ASN A 34 0.21 12.90 11.59
CA ASN A 34 -1.11 13.50 11.79
C ASN A 34 -2.01 13.07 10.60
N PRO A 35 -3.05 12.25 10.82
CA PRO A 35 -3.87 11.70 9.74
C PRO A 35 -4.94 12.68 9.19
N VAL A 36 -4.76 14.00 9.32
CA VAL A 36 -5.72 15.01 8.83
C VAL A 36 -6.12 14.84 7.37
N HIS A 37 -5.19 14.35 6.54
CA HIS A 37 -5.38 14.08 5.11
C HIS A 37 -6.33 12.90 4.83
N LYS A 38 -6.57 12.04 5.83
CA LYS A 38 -7.54 10.94 5.74
C LYS A 38 -8.99 11.40 5.95
N ILE A 39 -9.20 12.62 6.46
CA ILE A 39 -10.54 13.14 6.82
C ILE A 39 -11.37 13.50 5.58
N SER A 40 -10.75 14.07 4.55
CA SER A 40 -11.44 14.49 3.32
C SER A 40 -10.51 14.42 2.10
N ALA A 41 -11.10 14.31 0.90
CA ALA A 41 -10.35 14.40 -0.35
C ALA A 41 -9.62 15.74 -0.50
N LYS A 42 -10.26 16.85 -0.09
CA LYS A 42 -9.63 18.18 0.00
C LYS A 42 -8.33 18.16 0.80
N ASN A 43 -8.36 17.60 2.02
CA ASN A 43 -7.17 17.56 2.87
C ASN A 43 -6.08 16.63 2.31
N ALA A 44 -6.48 15.56 1.62
CA ALA A 44 -5.56 14.68 0.92
C ALA A 44 -4.77 15.42 -0.17
N VAL A 45 -5.47 16.17 -1.02
CA VAL A 45 -4.84 16.96 -2.10
C VAL A 45 -3.96 18.06 -1.52
N LEU A 46 -4.43 18.81 -0.52
CA LEU A 46 -3.66 19.88 0.09
C LEU A 46 -2.35 19.38 0.75
N LEU A 47 -2.37 18.23 1.43
CA LEU A 47 -1.14 17.66 2.00
C LEU A 47 -0.19 17.14 0.91
N GLU A 48 -0.72 16.60 -0.19
CA GLU A 48 0.06 16.21 -1.36
C GLU A 48 0.70 17.44 -2.04
N MET A 49 -0.07 18.53 -2.22
CA MET A 49 0.42 19.82 -2.71
C MET A 49 1.54 20.37 -1.83
N PHE A 50 1.42 20.29 -0.51
CA PHE A 50 2.48 20.69 0.42
C PHE A 50 3.79 19.95 0.16
N VAL A 51 3.73 18.62 0.02
CA VAL A 51 4.93 17.79 -0.23
C VAL A 51 5.57 18.10 -1.59
N GLU A 52 4.77 18.29 -2.63
CA GLU A 52 5.27 18.67 -3.96
C GLU A 52 5.90 20.07 -3.97
N LEU A 53 5.25 21.05 -3.32
CA LEU A 53 5.78 22.40 -3.18
C LEU A 53 7.05 22.45 -2.32
N LEU A 54 7.10 21.66 -1.24
CA LEU A 54 8.30 21.54 -0.42
C LEU A 54 9.46 20.95 -1.23
N SER A 55 9.18 19.93 -2.04
CA SER A 55 10.18 19.33 -2.94
C SER A 55 10.66 20.33 -4.00
N LEU A 56 9.76 21.14 -4.54
CA LEU A 56 10.11 22.24 -5.45
C LEU A 56 11.00 23.29 -4.76
N ASN A 57 10.64 23.75 -3.56
CA ASN A 57 11.43 24.71 -2.76
C ASN A 57 12.83 24.17 -2.45
N MET A 58 12.94 22.87 -2.19
CA MET A 58 14.19 22.20 -1.88
C MET A 58 15.03 21.86 -3.10
N SER A 59 14.48 21.89 -4.32
CA SER A 59 15.16 21.44 -5.55
C SER A 59 16.55 22.05 -5.76
N GLY A 60 16.71 23.35 -5.52
CA GLY A 60 18.00 24.04 -5.63
C GLY A 60 19.04 23.60 -4.60
N THR A 61 18.59 23.29 -3.38
CA THR A 61 19.43 22.71 -2.33
C THR A 61 19.79 21.25 -2.63
N ILE A 62 18.79 20.46 -3.05
CA ILE A 62 18.92 19.02 -3.33
C ILE A 62 19.98 18.80 -4.41
N TYR A 63 20.00 19.62 -5.46
CA TYR A 63 21.02 19.49 -6.51
C TYR A 63 22.45 19.51 -5.97
N ASN A 64 22.77 20.43 -5.04
CA ASN A 64 24.10 20.50 -4.41
C ASN A 64 24.33 19.34 -3.44
N ALA A 65 23.28 18.89 -2.76
CA ALA A 65 23.33 17.75 -1.86
C ALA A 65 23.61 16.44 -2.62
N GLU A 66 22.99 16.22 -3.78
CA GLU A 66 23.20 15.06 -4.64
C GLU A 66 24.64 14.99 -5.15
N VAL A 67 25.21 16.13 -5.55
CA VAL A 67 26.64 16.23 -5.91
C VAL A 67 27.54 15.83 -4.73
N ALA A 68 27.09 16.07 -3.49
CA ALA A 68 27.75 15.66 -2.25
C ALA A 68 27.37 14.25 -1.77
N LEU A 69 26.73 13.43 -2.62
CA LEU A 69 26.26 12.08 -2.31
C LEU A 69 25.28 12.05 -1.11
N LEU A 70 24.41 13.06 -1.05
CA LEU A 70 23.28 13.13 -0.14
C LEU A 70 21.98 13.13 -0.93
N GLU A 71 20.98 12.46 -0.38
CA GLU A 71 19.67 12.30 -1.00
C GLU A 71 18.59 12.72 -0.01
N TYR A 72 17.51 13.26 -0.56
CA TYR A 72 16.32 13.64 0.17
C TYR A 72 15.09 13.12 -0.58
N ALA A 73 14.15 12.55 0.16
CA ALA A 73 12.83 12.21 -0.36
C ALA A 73 11.76 12.60 0.64
N CYS A 74 10.63 13.09 0.13
CA CYS A 74 9.45 13.43 0.93
C CYS A 74 8.21 12.85 0.26
N SER A 75 7.34 12.21 1.03
CA SER A 75 6.11 11.61 0.54
C SER A 75 4.99 11.70 1.57
N VAL A 76 3.74 11.61 1.11
CA VAL A 76 2.59 11.42 1.98
C VAL A 76 2.32 9.93 2.13
N GLU A 77 2.36 9.44 3.37
CA GLU A 77 2.02 8.07 3.75
C GLU A 77 0.76 8.03 4.62
N ASN A 78 0.25 6.83 4.91
CA ASN A 78 -1.00 6.65 5.66
C ASN A 78 -1.07 7.40 7.00
N ARG A 79 0.07 7.52 7.70
CA ARG A 79 0.20 8.16 9.01
C ARG A 79 0.41 9.68 8.91
N GLY A 80 0.91 10.19 7.79
CA GLY A 80 1.28 11.61 7.62
C GLY A 80 2.44 11.77 6.64
N VAL A 81 3.24 12.82 6.82
CA VAL A 81 4.38 13.14 5.94
C VAL A 81 5.62 12.35 6.36
N VAL A 82 6.22 11.63 5.41
CA VAL A 82 7.49 10.92 5.59
C VAL A 82 8.60 11.67 4.90
N ILE A 83 9.69 11.89 5.63
CA ILE A 83 10.91 12.52 5.17
C ILE A 83 12.05 11.51 5.33
N LYS A 84 12.82 11.28 4.28
CA LYS A 84 14.02 10.46 4.30
C LYS A 84 15.20 11.29 3.85
N VAL A 85 16.26 11.31 4.65
CA VAL A 85 17.54 11.93 4.32
C VAL A 85 18.62 10.85 4.45
N ASN A 86 19.41 10.64 3.41
CA ASN A 86 20.48 9.66 3.44
C ASN A 86 21.74 10.14 2.71
N GLY A 87 22.86 9.46 2.94
CA GLY A 87 24.13 9.76 2.27
C GLY A 87 25.31 9.85 3.23
N LEU A 88 26.33 10.63 2.87
CA LEU A 88 27.55 10.76 3.68
C LEU A 88 27.29 11.40 5.06
N ASN A 89 27.74 10.73 6.12
CA ASN A 89 27.35 11.09 7.50
C ASN A 89 27.87 12.47 7.96
N GLU A 90 28.95 13.00 7.36
CA GLU A 90 29.52 14.31 7.76
C GLU A 90 28.57 15.49 7.53
N LYS A 91 27.83 15.49 6.40
CA LYS A 91 26.96 16.61 5.99
C LYS A 91 25.47 16.28 6.12
N LEU A 92 25.14 15.03 6.41
CA LEU A 92 23.77 14.59 6.62
C LEU A 92 23.04 15.39 7.72
N PRO A 93 23.64 15.69 8.90
CA PRO A 93 22.99 16.53 9.90
C PRO A 93 22.65 17.93 9.40
N SER A 94 23.49 18.52 8.54
CA SER A 94 23.25 19.84 7.95
C SER A 94 22.08 19.82 6.97
N LEU A 95 22.00 18.79 6.12
CA LEU A 95 20.88 18.62 5.19
C LEU A 95 19.57 18.38 5.96
N PHE A 96 19.57 17.53 6.97
CA PHE A 96 18.39 17.29 7.79
C PHE A 96 17.88 18.57 8.47
N LYS A 97 18.78 19.39 9.04
CA LYS A 97 18.40 20.68 9.63
C LYS A 97 17.78 21.61 8.60
N MET A 98 18.37 21.71 7.41
CA MET A 98 17.82 22.53 6.33
C MET A 98 16.43 22.06 5.88
N VAL A 99 16.21 20.75 5.82
CA VAL A 99 14.88 20.19 5.54
C VAL A 99 13.88 20.60 6.63
N VAL A 100 14.24 20.44 7.91
CA VAL A 100 13.39 20.83 9.04
C VAL A 100 13.06 22.32 8.99
N ASP A 101 14.05 23.17 8.73
CA ASP A 101 13.85 24.62 8.61
C ASP A 101 12.87 24.95 7.47
N SER A 102 13.04 24.30 6.31
CA SER A 102 12.13 24.47 5.16
C SER A 102 10.70 24.00 5.44
N VAL A 103 10.51 23.00 6.28
CA VAL A 103 9.18 22.58 6.75
C VAL A 103 8.61 23.60 7.74
N ALA A 104 9.40 24.04 8.73
CA ALA A 104 8.95 24.95 9.78
C ALA A 104 8.63 26.36 9.25
N SER A 105 9.39 26.86 8.29
CA SER A 105 9.18 28.16 7.64
C SER A 105 8.66 28.03 6.21
N PHE A 106 7.81 27.03 5.96
CA PHE A 106 7.27 26.79 4.63
C PHE A 106 6.51 28.01 4.10
N SER A 107 6.79 28.38 2.85
CA SER A 107 6.06 29.39 2.11
C SER A 107 6.04 29.04 0.62
N THR A 108 5.05 29.54 -0.09
CA THR A 108 4.89 29.31 -1.53
C THR A 108 4.41 30.58 -2.22
N THR A 109 4.74 30.72 -3.51
CA THR A 109 4.18 31.76 -4.36
C THR A 109 2.90 31.27 -5.05
N GLN A 110 2.08 32.21 -5.56
CA GLN A 110 0.90 31.86 -6.38
C GLN A 110 1.29 31.10 -7.65
N GLY A 111 2.41 31.48 -8.28
CA GLY A 111 2.86 30.82 -9.51
C GLY A 111 3.25 29.36 -9.29
N ASP A 112 3.98 29.07 -8.21
CA ASP A 112 4.37 27.70 -7.87
C ASP A 112 3.16 26.85 -7.48
N PHE A 113 2.23 27.43 -6.71
CA PHE A 113 0.98 26.79 -6.34
C PHE A 113 0.15 26.38 -7.58
N ASP A 114 -0.05 27.31 -8.51
CA ASP A 114 -0.82 27.04 -9.74
C ASP A 114 -0.10 26.00 -10.63
N MET A 115 1.23 26.02 -10.68
CA MET A 115 2.02 25.03 -11.42
C MET A 115 1.85 23.62 -10.84
N ILE A 116 2.00 23.46 -9.52
CA ILE A 116 1.82 22.16 -8.85
C ILE A 116 0.37 21.68 -8.97
N LYS A 117 -0.59 22.59 -8.88
CA LYS A 117 -2.01 22.31 -9.08
C LYS A 117 -2.29 21.67 -10.44
N GLU A 118 -1.78 22.27 -11.52
CA GLU A 118 -1.86 21.73 -12.88
C GLU A 118 -1.14 20.38 -13.03
N GLY A 119 0.01 20.23 -12.36
CA GLY A 119 0.77 18.97 -12.32
C GLY A 119 -0.03 17.83 -11.69
N LEU A 120 -0.66 18.08 -10.54
CA LEU A 120 -1.48 17.10 -9.82
C LEU A 120 -2.75 16.73 -10.59
N HIS A 121 -3.45 17.70 -11.19
CA HIS A 121 -4.56 17.43 -12.10
C HIS A 121 -4.18 16.42 -13.18
N ARG A 122 -3.04 16.65 -13.84
CA ARG A 122 -2.55 15.75 -14.88
C ARG A 122 -2.20 14.38 -14.30
N SER A 123 -1.56 14.33 -13.15
CA SER A 123 -1.19 13.09 -12.46
C SER A 123 -2.42 12.23 -12.13
N TYR A 124 -3.45 12.82 -11.52
CA TYR A 124 -4.67 12.12 -11.14
C TYR A 124 -5.41 11.57 -12.36
N ARG A 125 -5.55 12.38 -13.42
CA ARG A 125 -6.18 11.94 -14.67
C ARG A 125 -5.39 10.82 -15.34
N ASN A 126 -4.07 10.95 -15.43
CA ASN A 126 -3.21 9.91 -16.00
C ASN A 126 -3.29 8.60 -15.21
N SER A 127 -3.35 8.67 -13.87
CA SER A 127 -3.50 7.48 -13.03
C SER A 127 -4.84 6.76 -13.26
N ASP A 128 -5.90 7.48 -13.59
CA ASP A 128 -7.21 6.88 -13.87
C ASP A 128 -7.31 6.33 -15.31
N LEU A 129 -6.45 6.79 -16.23
CA LEU A 129 -6.32 6.24 -17.59
C LEU A 129 -5.59 4.90 -17.59
N ASP A 130 -4.64 4.66 -16.68
CA ASP A 130 -4.03 3.34 -16.52
C ASP A 130 -5.05 2.35 -15.91
N PRO A 131 -5.52 1.34 -16.66
CA PRO A 131 -6.57 0.44 -16.19
C PRO A 131 -6.11 -0.43 -15.00
N GLU A 132 -4.82 -0.72 -14.87
CA GLU A 132 -4.28 -1.49 -13.73
C GLU A 132 -4.29 -0.64 -12.46
N ALA A 133 -3.77 0.59 -12.52
CA ALA A 133 -3.83 1.54 -11.41
C ALA A 133 -5.28 1.86 -11.01
N PHE A 134 -6.18 2.04 -11.98
CA PHE A 134 -7.59 2.28 -11.72
C PHE A 134 -8.26 1.08 -11.04
N CYS A 135 -8.02 -0.15 -11.52
CA CYS A 135 -8.52 -1.38 -10.89
C CYS A 135 -8.05 -1.50 -9.43
N ARG A 136 -6.76 -1.23 -9.18
CA ARG A 136 -6.17 -1.22 -7.83
C ARG A 136 -6.80 -0.13 -6.95
N SER A 137 -6.97 1.09 -7.46
CA SER A 137 -7.60 2.22 -6.75
C SER A 137 -9.03 1.87 -6.33
N THR A 138 -9.81 1.26 -7.22
CA THR A 138 -11.18 0.80 -6.93
C THR A 138 -11.22 -0.27 -5.86
N ARG A 139 -10.31 -1.26 -5.91
CA ARG A 139 -10.17 -2.27 -4.86
C ARG A 139 -9.89 -1.63 -3.50
N LEU A 140 -8.95 -0.69 -3.44
CA LEU A 140 -8.60 0.04 -2.21
C LEU A 140 -9.76 0.92 -1.72
N ARG A 141 -10.53 1.53 -2.62
CA ARG A 141 -11.72 2.33 -2.26
C ARG A 141 -12.78 1.49 -1.56
N VAL A 142 -12.96 0.22 -1.93
CA VAL A 142 -13.87 -0.71 -1.24
C VAL A 142 -13.30 -1.15 0.11
N LEU A 143 -12.01 -1.51 0.15
CA LEU A 143 -11.39 -2.20 1.29
C LEU A 143 -10.88 -1.27 2.39
N LEU A 144 -10.53 -0.02 2.09
CA LEU A 144 -9.95 0.89 3.08
C LEU A 144 -11.01 1.89 3.58
N PRO A 145 -11.11 2.10 4.92
CA PRO A 145 -12.11 3.00 5.49
C PRO A 145 -11.92 4.46 5.06
N GLN A 146 -10.67 4.90 4.93
CA GLN A 146 -10.29 6.27 4.59
C GLN A 146 -9.37 6.27 3.37
N TYR A 147 -10.00 6.19 2.19
CA TYR A 147 -9.31 6.21 0.90
C TYR A 147 -10.06 7.11 -0.08
N TRP A 148 -9.30 7.99 -0.72
CA TRP A 148 -9.78 8.95 -1.71
C TRP A 148 -9.16 8.62 -3.06
N SER A 149 -10.01 8.26 -4.05
CA SER A 149 -9.57 7.93 -5.41
C SER A 149 -9.02 9.14 -6.14
N SER A 150 -8.25 8.91 -7.20
CA SER A 150 -7.73 9.98 -8.06
C SER A 150 -8.85 10.88 -8.60
N SER A 151 -9.99 10.30 -9.00
CA SER A 151 -11.18 11.07 -9.40
C SER A 151 -11.76 11.96 -8.30
N GLN A 152 -11.81 11.47 -7.05
CA GLN A 152 -12.30 12.26 -5.91
C GLN A 152 -11.32 13.39 -5.55
N ARG A 153 -10.02 13.18 -5.79
CA ARG A 153 -8.99 14.21 -5.60
C ARG A 153 -9.05 15.26 -6.72
N ASP A 154 -9.17 14.83 -7.98
CA ASP A 154 -9.27 15.70 -9.16
C ASP A 154 -10.50 16.61 -9.11
N SER A 155 -11.59 16.20 -8.46
CA SER A 155 -12.79 17.03 -8.31
C SER A 155 -12.63 18.18 -7.30
N GLU A 156 -11.72 18.05 -6.34
CA GLU A 156 -11.52 19.06 -5.27
C GLU A 156 -10.49 20.12 -5.65
N ILE A 157 -9.50 19.72 -6.45
CA ILE A 157 -8.28 20.49 -6.66
C ILE A 157 -8.53 21.88 -7.30
N ASP A 158 -9.49 21.99 -8.22
CA ASP A 158 -9.86 23.25 -8.89
C ASP A 158 -10.28 24.36 -7.91
N ALA A 159 -10.95 24.00 -6.81
CA ALA A 159 -11.44 24.94 -5.82
C ALA A 159 -10.37 25.37 -4.79
N LEU A 160 -9.21 24.70 -4.76
CA LEU A 160 -8.19 24.94 -3.74
C LEU A 160 -7.44 26.25 -3.95
N THR A 161 -7.16 26.92 -2.83
CA THR A 161 -6.39 28.16 -2.75
C THR A 161 -5.19 28.01 -1.83
N ILE A 162 -4.24 28.95 -1.90
CA ILE A 162 -3.12 29.03 -0.95
C ILE A 162 -3.63 29.19 0.49
N GLN A 163 -4.74 29.90 0.69
CA GLN A 163 -5.30 30.09 2.02
C GLN A 163 -5.74 28.74 2.63
N ASP A 164 -6.38 27.88 1.84
CA ASP A 164 -6.75 26.52 2.28
C ASP A 164 -5.52 25.69 2.67
N LEU A 165 -4.43 25.83 1.91
CA LEU A 165 -3.16 25.16 2.21
C LEU A 165 -2.57 25.66 3.53
N THR A 166 -2.50 26.97 3.73
CA THR A 166 -2.00 27.58 4.96
C THR A 166 -2.81 27.12 6.17
N GLU A 167 -4.15 27.14 6.08
CA GLU A 167 -5.03 26.67 7.15
C GLU A 167 -4.83 25.19 7.48
N LEU A 168 -4.67 24.34 6.45
CA LEU A 168 -4.37 22.92 6.67
C LEU A 168 -3.01 22.74 7.35
N LEU A 169 -1.99 23.48 6.94
CA LEU A 169 -0.64 23.38 7.52
C LEU A 169 -0.59 23.88 8.96
N GLU A 170 -1.33 24.93 9.30
CA GLU A 170 -1.52 25.36 10.69
C GLU A 170 -2.21 24.27 11.53
N GLN A 171 -3.27 23.66 11.01
CA GLN A 171 -3.95 22.55 11.68
C GLN A 171 -3.04 21.32 11.84
N TYR A 172 -2.29 20.98 10.78
CA TYR A 172 -1.37 19.85 10.74
C TYR A 172 -0.23 20.06 11.74
N GLY A 173 0.39 21.24 11.71
CA GLY A 173 1.52 21.63 12.55
C GLY A 173 1.19 21.87 14.02
N ALA A 174 -0.08 22.18 14.36
CA ALA A 174 -0.49 22.42 15.74
C ALA A 174 -0.32 21.19 16.64
N HIS A 175 -0.63 19.99 16.12
CA HIS A 175 -0.54 18.73 16.86
C HIS A 175 0.04 17.61 16.00
N MET A 176 1.22 17.11 16.37
CA MET A 176 1.89 16.02 15.67
C MET A 176 2.53 15.02 16.63
N PHE A 177 2.88 13.86 16.09
CA PHE A 177 3.80 12.93 16.71
C PHE A 177 4.95 12.62 15.75
N ALA A 178 6.19 12.92 16.15
CA ALA A 178 7.36 12.67 15.32
C ALA A 178 7.98 11.31 15.65
N GLU A 179 8.02 10.37 14.71
CA GLU A 179 8.74 9.11 14.89
C GLU A 179 9.91 9.03 13.93
N MET A 180 11.10 8.75 14.47
CA MET A 180 12.36 8.81 13.72
C MET A 180 13.13 7.50 13.83
N LEU A 181 13.75 7.08 12.74
CA LEU A 181 14.80 6.07 12.72
C LEU A 181 16.09 6.73 12.22
N ILE A 182 17.13 6.67 13.05
CA ILE A 182 18.48 7.06 12.68
C ILE A 182 19.35 5.81 12.66
N GLN A 183 19.85 5.44 11.49
CA GLN A 183 20.63 4.22 11.33
C GLN A 183 21.85 4.43 10.42
N GLY A 184 23.01 3.90 10.81
CA GLY A 184 24.26 4.05 10.05
C GLY A 184 25.44 4.53 10.90
N ASN A 185 26.40 5.18 10.24
CA ASN A 185 27.59 5.76 10.88
C ASN A 185 27.28 7.10 11.56
N MET A 186 26.53 7.03 12.67
CA MET A 186 26.28 8.14 13.59
C MET A 186 26.35 7.64 15.02
N THR A 187 26.55 8.55 15.97
CA THR A 187 26.53 8.27 17.40
C THR A 187 25.12 8.47 17.99
N PRO A 188 24.80 7.83 19.13
CA PRO A 188 23.56 8.08 19.85
C PRO A 188 23.37 9.56 20.25
N GLU A 189 24.46 10.27 20.53
CA GLU A 189 24.47 11.69 20.88
C GLU A 189 24.06 12.55 19.68
N GLU A 190 24.68 12.34 18.52
CA GLU A 190 24.30 13.05 17.28
C GLU A 190 22.83 12.78 16.91
N ALA A 191 22.36 11.55 17.09
CA ALA A 191 20.96 11.18 16.86
C ALA A 191 20.00 11.94 17.78
N LYS A 192 20.33 12.07 19.07
CA LYS A 192 19.55 12.85 20.04
C LYS A 192 19.56 14.34 19.69
N ASP A 193 20.70 14.88 19.26
CA ASP A 193 20.82 16.28 18.86
C ASP A 193 19.91 16.62 17.67
N LEU A 194 19.77 15.71 16.69
CA LEU A 194 18.83 15.87 15.58
C LEU A 194 17.37 15.86 16.05
N ALA A 195 17.00 14.96 16.96
CA ALA A 195 15.64 14.93 17.53
C ALA A 195 15.33 16.17 18.38
N VAL A 196 16.31 16.69 19.13
CA VAL A 196 16.18 17.97 19.86
C VAL A 196 16.01 19.13 18.89
N TYR A 197 16.78 19.17 17.81
CA TYR A 197 16.65 20.19 16.77
C TYR A 197 15.24 20.21 16.16
N LEU A 198 14.74 19.05 15.73
CA LEU A 198 13.40 18.90 15.16
C LEU A 198 12.33 19.49 16.09
N ARG A 199 12.39 19.15 17.38
CA ARG A 199 11.41 19.64 18.37
C ARG A 199 11.50 21.15 18.59
N ARG A 200 12.70 21.71 18.57
CA ARG A 200 12.92 23.14 18.79
C ARG A 200 12.37 23.98 17.64
N GLU A 201 12.65 23.59 16.39
CA GLU A 201 12.26 24.40 15.22
C GLU A 201 10.77 24.27 14.89
N MET A 202 10.17 23.09 15.06
CA MET A 202 8.79 22.86 14.67
C MET A 202 7.74 23.22 15.74
N ASP A 203 8.14 23.28 17.02
CA ASP A 203 7.32 23.64 18.21
C ASP A 203 5.84 23.15 18.21
N PHE A 204 5.60 21.91 17.78
CA PHE A 204 4.25 21.34 17.72
C PHE A 204 3.79 20.78 19.07
N GLY A 205 2.48 20.85 19.33
CA GLY A 205 1.83 20.19 20.47
C GLY A 205 1.74 18.67 20.29
N PRO A 206 1.56 17.89 21.38
CA PRO A 206 1.45 16.44 21.27
C PRO A 206 0.15 16.04 20.55
N LEU A 207 0.24 14.99 19.73
CA LEU A 207 -0.91 14.29 19.16
C LEU A 207 -1.31 13.11 20.07
N SER A 208 -2.54 13.16 20.59
CA SER A 208 -3.06 12.11 21.47
C SER A 208 -3.09 10.75 20.78
N ARG A 209 -2.96 9.66 21.56
CA ARG A 209 -2.97 8.29 21.02
C ARG A 209 -4.28 7.95 20.30
N GLU A 210 -5.41 8.57 20.66
CA GLU A 210 -6.68 8.32 19.98
C GLU A 210 -6.77 8.96 18.60
N GLN A 211 -6.09 10.10 18.40
CA GLN A 211 -6.05 10.85 17.14
C GLN A 211 -4.98 10.33 16.17
N ARG A 212 -4.05 9.49 16.65
CA ARG A 212 -3.06 8.82 15.81
C ARG A 212 -3.72 7.91 14.79
N PHE A 213 -3.01 7.68 13.69
CA PHE A 213 -3.52 6.83 12.62
C PHE A 213 -3.72 5.41 13.12
N LYS A 214 -4.89 4.83 12.82
CA LYS A 214 -5.21 3.45 13.14
C LYS A 214 -5.37 2.70 11.82
N PRO A 215 -4.48 1.74 11.52
CA PRO A 215 -4.67 0.92 10.34
C PRO A 215 -5.97 0.14 10.46
N GLY A 216 -6.68 -0.01 9.35
CA GLY A 216 -7.94 -0.74 9.33
C GLY A 216 -8.36 -1.15 7.93
N VAL A 217 -9.10 -2.25 7.86
CA VAL A 217 -9.61 -2.83 6.60
C VAL A 217 -11.08 -3.18 6.78
N LYS A 218 -11.87 -2.95 5.72
CA LYS A 218 -13.29 -3.28 5.66
C LYS A 218 -13.47 -4.78 5.50
N TRP A 219 -14.34 -5.34 6.34
CA TRP A 219 -14.64 -6.78 6.34
C TRP A 219 -15.71 -7.08 5.31
N LEU A 220 -15.38 -7.92 4.34
CA LEU A 220 -16.37 -8.42 3.39
C LEU A 220 -17.31 -9.40 4.10
N PRO A 221 -18.61 -9.43 3.76
CA PRO A 221 -19.54 -10.38 4.34
C PRO A 221 -19.13 -11.83 4.08
N GLU A 222 -19.38 -12.71 5.04
CA GLU A 222 -19.18 -14.14 4.87
C GLU A 222 -20.10 -14.73 3.79
N GLY A 223 -19.59 -15.71 3.06
CA GLY A 223 -20.23 -16.33 1.92
C GLY A 223 -20.56 -15.36 0.79
N SER A 224 -19.75 -14.31 0.60
CA SER A 224 -20.04 -13.27 -0.40
C SER A 224 -19.04 -13.18 -1.54
N LEU A 225 -19.60 -12.83 -2.71
CA LEU A 225 -18.86 -12.35 -3.86
C LEU A 225 -19.36 -10.94 -4.19
N VAL A 226 -18.49 -9.96 -3.98
CA VAL A 226 -18.74 -8.57 -4.33
C VAL A 226 -18.02 -8.28 -5.65
N THR A 227 -18.75 -7.92 -6.69
CA THR A 227 -18.19 -7.55 -7.99
C THR A 227 -18.37 -6.05 -8.22
N VAL A 228 -17.29 -5.36 -8.58
CA VAL A 228 -17.31 -3.96 -9.03
C VAL A 228 -17.02 -3.93 -10.52
N GLU A 229 -17.95 -3.37 -11.29
CA GLU A 229 -17.81 -3.21 -12.74
C GLU A 229 -17.60 -1.75 -13.11
N MET A 230 -16.52 -1.49 -13.85
CA MET A 230 -16.15 -0.16 -14.31
C MET A 230 -15.77 -0.19 -15.78
N ALA A 231 -16.10 0.89 -16.48
CA ALA A 231 -15.56 1.13 -17.81
C ALA A 231 -14.11 1.59 -17.70
N ASN A 232 -13.26 1.09 -18.57
CA ASN A 232 -11.93 1.63 -18.81
C ASN A 232 -12.07 3.10 -19.23
N ARG A 233 -11.28 3.96 -18.58
CA ARG A 233 -11.32 5.40 -18.80
C ARG A 233 -10.44 5.82 -19.96
N ASP A 234 -9.44 5.03 -20.31
CA ASP A 234 -8.65 5.23 -21.52
C ASP A 234 -9.46 4.74 -22.75
N PRO A 235 -9.90 5.66 -23.63
CA PRO A 235 -10.65 5.29 -24.83
C PRO A 235 -9.81 4.57 -25.88
N ASP A 236 -8.48 4.71 -25.83
CA ASP A 236 -7.55 4.14 -26.81
C ASP A 236 -6.99 2.79 -26.35
N SER A 237 -7.14 2.46 -25.06
CA SER A 237 -6.71 1.19 -24.50
C SER A 237 -7.75 0.10 -24.73
N PRO A 238 -7.43 -0.97 -25.49
CA PRO A 238 -8.30 -2.11 -25.60
C PRO A 238 -8.26 -2.99 -24.35
N ASN A 239 -7.47 -2.67 -23.32
CA ASN A 239 -7.21 -3.62 -22.24
C ASN A 239 -8.40 -3.74 -21.28
N THR A 240 -8.62 -4.96 -20.80
CA THR A 240 -9.50 -5.29 -19.70
C THR A 240 -8.71 -5.90 -18.55
N VAL A 241 -8.93 -5.40 -17.34
CA VAL A 241 -8.27 -5.85 -16.12
C VAL A 241 -9.30 -6.51 -15.20
N VAL A 242 -9.04 -7.75 -14.80
CA VAL A 242 -9.84 -8.47 -13.81
C VAL A 242 -8.96 -8.80 -12.63
N THR A 243 -9.38 -8.38 -11.43
CA THR A 243 -8.70 -8.69 -10.17
C THR A 243 -9.65 -9.42 -9.25
N ASP A 244 -9.28 -10.62 -8.82
CA ASP A 244 -9.92 -11.35 -7.73
C ASP A 244 -9.11 -11.16 -6.45
N TYR A 245 -9.73 -10.64 -5.41
CA TYR A 245 -9.17 -10.48 -4.07
C TYR A 245 -9.89 -11.40 -3.09
N TYR A 246 -9.13 -12.28 -2.43
CA TYR A 246 -9.62 -13.25 -1.46
C TYR A 246 -9.23 -12.80 -0.05
N GLN A 247 -10.22 -12.36 0.71
CA GLN A 247 -10.04 -11.90 2.07
C GLN A 247 -10.07 -13.10 3.02
N SER A 248 -9.06 -13.26 3.86
CA SER A 248 -8.97 -14.42 4.77
C SER A 248 -9.32 -14.07 6.22
N CYS A 249 -8.31 -13.85 7.05
CA CYS A 249 -8.40 -13.69 8.50
C CYS A 249 -7.57 -12.49 8.99
N PRO A 250 -7.81 -12.01 10.23
CA PRO A 250 -6.92 -11.04 10.88
C PRO A 250 -5.46 -11.49 10.85
N ARG A 251 -4.54 -10.53 10.74
CA ARG A 251 -3.12 -10.82 10.60
C ARG A 251 -2.55 -11.51 11.84
N THR A 252 -2.02 -12.71 11.64
CA THR A 252 -1.09 -13.39 12.53
C THR A 252 0.20 -13.68 11.77
N ASP A 253 1.33 -13.85 12.47
CA ASP A 253 2.60 -14.23 11.84
C ASP A 253 2.46 -15.56 11.08
N ARG A 254 1.63 -16.49 11.58
CA ARG A 254 1.40 -17.79 10.95
C ARG A 254 0.58 -17.67 9.66
N ASP A 255 -0.57 -17.00 9.72
CA ASP A 255 -1.45 -16.81 8.56
C ASP A 255 -0.77 -15.99 7.46
N SER A 256 -0.02 -14.94 7.82
CA SER A 256 0.72 -14.16 6.83
C SER A 256 1.82 -14.98 6.16
N THR A 257 2.49 -15.86 6.90
CA THR A 257 3.51 -16.76 6.35
C THR A 257 2.89 -17.78 5.40
N ILE A 258 1.75 -18.39 5.79
CA ILE A 258 1.02 -19.34 4.92
C ILE A 258 0.61 -18.65 3.61
N ALA A 259 0.00 -17.46 3.69
CA ALA A 259 -0.44 -16.73 2.50
C ALA A 259 0.72 -16.31 1.60
N SER A 260 1.83 -15.83 2.17
CA SER A 260 3.03 -15.48 1.40
C SER A 260 3.63 -16.69 0.68
N LEU A 261 3.74 -17.84 1.36
CA LEU A 261 4.19 -19.09 0.75
C LEU A 261 3.23 -19.53 -0.37
N LEU A 262 1.93 -19.43 -0.14
CA LEU A 262 0.91 -19.80 -1.12
C LEU A 262 1.02 -18.98 -2.41
N VAL A 263 1.20 -17.66 -2.28
CA VAL A 263 1.41 -16.78 -3.43
C VAL A 263 2.66 -17.17 -4.22
N SER A 264 3.78 -17.42 -3.54
CA SER A 264 5.02 -17.89 -4.19
C SER A 264 4.82 -19.23 -4.91
N CYS A 265 4.12 -20.18 -4.29
CA CYS A 265 3.78 -21.47 -4.90
C CYS A 265 2.85 -21.34 -6.11
N MET A 266 1.94 -20.36 -6.11
CA MET A 266 0.98 -20.14 -7.19
C MET A 266 1.56 -19.34 -8.37
N GLU A 267 2.64 -18.58 -8.18
CA GLU A 267 3.15 -17.63 -9.16
C GLU A 267 3.51 -18.26 -10.51
N GLU A 268 4.38 -19.29 -10.50
CA GLU A 268 4.79 -19.99 -11.73
C GLU A 268 3.62 -20.77 -12.37
N PRO A 269 2.81 -21.56 -11.62
CA PRO A 269 1.65 -22.24 -12.19
C PRO A 269 0.59 -21.30 -12.76
N ALA A 270 0.36 -20.13 -12.13
CA ALA A 270 -0.58 -19.14 -12.63
C ALA A 270 -0.08 -18.53 -13.95
N PHE A 271 1.22 -18.21 -14.03
CA PHE A 271 1.82 -17.70 -15.25
C PHE A 271 1.76 -18.73 -16.38
N ASP A 272 2.15 -19.99 -16.11
CA ASP A 272 2.11 -21.05 -17.12
C ASP A 272 0.68 -21.35 -17.59
N ASP A 273 -0.29 -21.52 -16.68
CA ASP A 273 -1.66 -21.84 -17.06
C ASP A 273 -2.39 -20.67 -17.72
N LEU A 274 -2.45 -19.51 -17.06
CA LEU A 274 -3.29 -18.40 -17.50
C LEU A 274 -2.66 -17.60 -18.65
N ARG A 275 -1.34 -17.42 -18.66
CA ARG A 275 -0.63 -16.65 -19.70
C ARG A 275 -0.06 -17.55 -20.79
N THR A 276 0.68 -18.61 -20.47
CA THR A 276 1.36 -19.41 -21.50
C THR A 276 0.41 -20.36 -22.24
N LYS A 277 -0.36 -21.16 -21.51
CA LYS A 277 -1.24 -22.20 -22.08
C LYS A 277 -2.58 -21.63 -22.57
N LYS A 278 -3.31 -20.93 -21.70
CA LYS A 278 -4.64 -20.38 -22.03
C LYS A 278 -4.60 -19.04 -22.76
N GLN A 279 -3.45 -18.36 -22.76
CA GLN A 279 -3.22 -17.08 -23.45
C GLN A 279 -4.29 -16.02 -23.14
N LEU A 280 -4.69 -15.95 -21.87
CA LEU A 280 -5.77 -15.07 -21.42
C LEU A 280 -5.34 -13.62 -21.39
N GLY A 281 -4.12 -13.38 -20.90
CA GLY A 281 -3.57 -12.06 -20.68
C GLY A 281 -2.08 -12.01 -20.96
N TYR A 282 -1.59 -10.80 -21.24
CA TYR A 282 -0.15 -10.56 -21.33
C TYR A 282 0.46 -10.26 -19.97
N THR A 283 -0.34 -9.93 -18.95
CA THR A 283 0.08 -9.79 -17.56
C THR A 283 -0.80 -10.67 -16.68
N VAL A 284 -0.15 -11.47 -15.83
CA VAL A 284 -0.77 -12.24 -14.76
C VAL A 284 0.05 -11.94 -13.52
N SER A 285 -0.56 -11.46 -12.46
CA SER A 285 0.13 -11.11 -11.22
C SER A 285 -0.61 -11.66 -10.01
N LEU A 286 0.16 -12.17 -9.05
CA LEU A 286 -0.32 -12.61 -7.75
C LEU A 286 0.34 -11.75 -6.68
N ASN A 287 -0.45 -11.27 -5.72
CA ASN A 287 0.04 -10.43 -4.65
C ASN A 287 -0.57 -10.90 -3.34
N TYR A 288 0.24 -11.05 -2.29
CA TYR A 288 -0.27 -11.20 -0.93
C TYR A 288 -0.45 -9.82 -0.30
N HIS A 289 -1.40 -9.70 0.63
CA HIS A 289 -1.72 -8.47 1.37
C HIS A 289 -1.77 -8.81 2.85
N ASN A 290 -1.18 -7.95 3.69
CA ASN A 290 -1.05 -8.20 5.13
C ASN A 290 -1.27 -6.91 5.97
N TYR A 291 -2.10 -5.99 5.48
CA TYR A 291 -2.43 -4.75 6.20
C TYR A 291 -3.60 -5.02 7.15
N GLU A 292 -3.32 -5.32 8.43
CA GLU A 292 -4.28 -5.78 9.47
C GLU A 292 -5.00 -7.11 9.18
N MET A 293 -5.21 -7.44 7.92
CA MET A 293 -5.89 -8.62 7.43
C MET A 293 -5.04 -9.30 6.37
N VAL A 294 -4.99 -10.63 6.43
CA VAL A 294 -4.33 -11.46 5.42
C VAL A 294 -5.29 -11.62 4.24
N ALA A 295 -4.74 -11.47 3.04
CA ALA A 295 -5.45 -11.73 1.80
C ALA A 295 -4.46 -11.99 0.68
N PHE A 296 -4.95 -12.45 -0.46
CA PHE A 296 -4.18 -12.41 -1.70
C PHE A 296 -5.07 -11.97 -2.86
N SER A 297 -4.44 -11.50 -3.93
CA SER A 297 -5.16 -11.16 -5.15
C SER A 297 -4.49 -11.73 -6.38
N LEU A 298 -5.30 -12.24 -7.31
CA LEU A 298 -4.91 -12.64 -8.65
C LEU A 298 -5.45 -11.60 -9.64
N THR A 299 -4.57 -11.02 -10.44
CA THR A 299 -4.91 -10.03 -11.46
C THR A 299 -4.50 -10.54 -12.83
N VAL A 300 -5.40 -10.43 -13.81
CA VAL A 300 -5.15 -10.74 -15.21
C VAL A 300 -5.48 -9.54 -16.07
N VAL A 301 -4.53 -9.13 -16.91
CA VAL A 301 -4.70 -8.07 -17.91
C VAL A 301 -4.78 -8.69 -19.27
N SER A 302 -5.93 -8.52 -19.91
CA SER A 302 -6.32 -9.20 -21.15
C SER A 302 -6.77 -8.20 -22.21
N GLN A 303 -6.89 -8.70 -23.44
CA GLN A 303 -7.48 -7.96 -24.55
C GLN A 303 -8.83 -8.62 -24.93
N PRO A 304 -9.96 -7.90 -24.89
CA PRO A 304 -11.30 -8.38 -25.21
C PRO A 304 -11.40 -9.05 -26.58
N ALA A 305 -10.63 -8.56 -27.56
CA ALA A 305 -10.57 -9.12 -28.90
C ALA A 305 -10.11 -10.59 -28.93
N LYS A 306 -9.43 -11.06 -27.88
CA LYS A 306 -8.92 -12.45 -27.77
C LYS A 306 -9.69 -13.28 -26.74
N ASN A 307 -10.13 -12.66 -25.65
CA ASN A 307 -10.79 -13.35 -24.55
C ASN A 307 -11.92 -12.49 -23.99
N SER A 308 -13.12 -13.06 -23.84
CA SER A 308 -14.21 -12.38 -23.12
C SER A 308 -13.89 -12.29 -21.63
N VAL A 309 -14.49 -11.32 -20.95
CA VAL A 309 -14.28 -11.08 -19.52
C VAL A 309 -14.72 -12.29 -18.70
N GLU A 310 -15.85 -12.89 -19.08
CA GLU A 310 -16.42 -14.09 -18.45
C GLU A 310 -15.47 -15.28 -18.55
N LYS A 311 -14.80 -15.45 -19.70
CA LYS A 311 -13.79 -16.50 -19.89
C LYS A 311 -12.59 -16.29 -18.97
N VAL A 312 -12.12 -15.05 -18.82
CA VAL A 312 -11.00 -14.71 -17.92
C VAL A 312 -11.39 -15.01 -16.48
N GLU A 313 -12.57 -14.55 -16.05
CA GLU A 313 -13.13 -14.81 -14.73
C GLU A 313 -13.23 -16.30 -14.41
N GLU A 314 -13.79 -17.09 -15.33
CA GLU A 314 -13.94 -18.54 -15.18
C GLU A 314 -12.58 -19.22 -15.05
N CYS A 315 -11.61 -18.83 -15.89
CA CYS A 315 -10.27 -19.42 -15.83
C CYS A 315 -9.53 -19.07 -14.53
N MET A 316 -9.66 -17.85 -14.02
CA MET A 316 -9.09 -17.44 -12.74
C MET A 316 -9.70 -18.24 -11.58
N GLN A 317 -11.04 -18.38 -11.56
CA GLN A 317 -11.73 -19.17 -10.54
C GLN A 317 -11.32 -20.64 -10.58
N ASN A 318 -11.27 -21.22 -11.78
CA ASN A 318 -10.86 -22.62 -11.96
C ASN A 318 -9.41 -22.85 -11.56
N PHE A 319 -8.52 -21.89 -11.81
CA PHE A 319 -7.13 -21.95 -11.37
C PHE A 319 -7.03 -22.00 -9.84
N VAL A 320 -7.64 -21.04 -9.14
CA VAL A 320 -7.58 -20.96 -7.67
C VAL A 320 -8.25 -22.18 -7.04
N ALA A 321 -9.44 -22.56 -7.50
CA ALA A 321 -10.15 -23.73 -6.99
C ALA A 321 -9.40 -25.05 -7.25
N GLY A 322 -8.70 -25.16 -8.38
CA GLY A 322 -7.89 -26.33 -8.74
C GLY A 322 -6.53 -26.39 -8.06
N PHE A 323 -6.04 -25.29 -7.48
CA PHE A 323 -4.69 -25.24 -6.94
C PHE A 323 -4.50 -26.14 -5.71
N CYS A 324 -5.54 -26.34 -4.88
CA CYS A 324 -5.49 -27.33 -3.79
C CYS A 324 -5.14 -28.75 -4.34
N GLU A 325 -5.62 -29.13 -5.54
CA GLU A 325 -5.29 -30.43 -6.14
C GLU A 325 -3.87 -30.46 -6.71
N THR A 326 -3.41 -29.36 -7.31
CA THR A 326 -2.00 -29.20 -7.73
C THR A 326 -1.07 -29.38 -6.54
N LEU A 327 -1.34 -28.68 -5.43
CA LEU A 327 -0.59 -28.82 -4.20
C LEU A 327 -0.57 -30.28 -3.74
N LYS A 328 -1.72 -30.96 -3.63
CA LYS A 328 -1.79 -32.38 -3.22
C LYS A 328 -1.04 -33.33 -4.15
N SER A 329 -0.94 -33.02 -5.44
CA SER A 329 -0.21 -33.83 -6.42
C SER A 329 1.31 -33.80 -6.21
N TRP A 330 1.83 -32.78 -5.54
CA TRP A 330 3.25 -32.67 -5.25
C TRP A 330 3.68 -33.73 -4.25
N ASN A 331 4.80 -34.38 -4.56
CA ASN A 331 5.46 -35.22 -3.58
C ASN A 331 6.15 -34.35 -2.51
N LYS A 332 6.52 -34.98 -1.39
CA LYS A 332 7.15 -34.30 -0.25
C LYS A 332 8.41 -33.51 -0.62
N LYS A 333 9.19 -33.95 -1.63
CA LYS A 333 10.41 -33.24 -2.03
C LYS A 333 10.12 -31.93 -2.74
N ILE A 334 9.08 -31.88 -3.58
CA ILE A 334 8.68 -30.66 -4.28
C ILE A 334 8.18 -29.63 -3.26
N PHE A 335 7.26 -30.03 -2.37
CA PHE A 335 6.77 -29.12 -1.33
C PHE A 335 7.91 -28.63 -0.42
N GLN A 336 8.80 -29.54 0.00
CA GLN A 336 9.96 -29.16 0.81
C GLN A 336 10.87 -28.18 0.06
N SER A 337 11.05 -28.31 -1.26
CA SER A 337 11.83 -27.35 -2.05
C SER A 337 11.24 -25.96 -2.00
N HIS A 338 9.91 -25.80 -2.04
CA HIS A 338 9.26 -24.50 -1.90
C HIS A 338 9.46 -23.92 -0.49
N ILE A 339 9.36 -24.75 0.55
CA ILE A 339 9.66 -24.34 1.94
C ILE A 339 11.12 -23.89 2.07
N ASP A 340 12.06 -24.68 1.55
CA ASP A 340 13.49 -24.39 1.64
C ASP A 340 13.84 -23.10 0.89
N SER A 341 13.25 -22.88 -0.30
CA SER A 341 13.39 -21.62 -1.04
C SER A 341 12.83 -20.43 -0.27
N ALA A 342 11.63 -20.55 0.34
CA ALA A 342 11.04 -19.48 1.15
C ALA A 342 11.88 -19.19 2.41
N ILE A 343 12.42 -20.22 3.07
CA ILE A 343 13.33 -20.06 4.22
C ILE A 343 14.61 -19.36 3.78
N GLN A 344 15.19 -19.75 2.64
CA GLN A 344 16.41 -19.14 2.13
C GLN A 344 16.17 -17.64 1.87
N GLU A 345 15.10 -17.27 1.16
CA GLU A 345 14.74 -15.88 0.89
C GLU A 345 14.58 -15.06 2.18
N ARG A 346 13.98 -15.63 3.24
CA ARG A 346 13.80 -14.93 4.53
C ARG A 346 15.07 -14.82 5.36
N LEU A 347 16.05 -15.69 5.13
CA LEU A 347 17.34 -15.68 5.82
C LEU A 347 18.45 -14.98 5.03
N GLU A 348 18.16 -14.53 3.81
CA GLU A 348 19.10 -13.74 3.03
C GLU A 348 19.49 -12.49 3.83
N PRO A 349 20.80 -12.28 4.09
CA PRO A 349 21.24 -11.07 4.77
C PRO A 349 21.01 -9.87 3.87
N ASP A 350 20.72 -8.72 4.47
CA ASP A 350 20.65 -7.45 3.73
C ASP A 350 22.01 -7.23 3.04
N VAL A 351 22.02 -7.00 1.72
CA VAL A 351 23.27 -6.83 0.97
C VAL A 351 23.81 -5.41 1.06
N SER A 352 23.02 -4.49 1.61
CA SER A 352 23.39 -3.09 1.83
C SER A 352 22.75 -2.51 3.09
N LEU A 353 23.35 -1.43 3.61
CA LEU A 353 22.78 -0.64 4.69
C LEU A 353 21.38 -0.10 4.33
N GLU A 354 21.14 0.23 3.07
CA GLU A 354 19.85 0.76 2.61
C GLU A 354 18.73 -0.29 2.73
N GLU A 355 19.00 -1.54 2.35
CA GLU A 355 18.05 -2.65 2.51
C GLU A 355 17.74 -2.90 3.98
N GLU A 356 18.75 -2.92 4.84
CA GLU A 356 18.57 -3.09 6.28
C GLU A 356 17.73 -1.95 6.89
N VAL A 357 18.00 -0.70 6.49
CA VAL A 357 17.22 0.47 6.88
C VAL A 357 15.79 0.36 6.38
N GLY A 358 15.59 -0.04 5.11
CA GLY A 358 14.28 -0.23 4.51
C GLY A 358 13.44 -1.25 5.27
N ARG A 359 14.04 -2.39 5.64
CA ARG A 359 13.41 -3.43 6.46
C ARG A 359 13.01 -2.91 7.85
N ASN A 360 13.93 -2.26 8.55
CA ASN A 360 13.64 -1.71 9.88
C ASN A 360 12.60 -0.57 9.83
N TRP A 361 12.72 0.33 8.86
CA TRP A 361 11.78 1.43 8.68
C TRP A 361 10.38 0.93 8.29
N GLY A 362 10.30 -0.13 7.48
CA GLY A 362 9.03 -0.78 7.14
C GLY A 362 8.25 -1.24 8.38
N GLU A 363 8.95 -1.82 9.37
CA GLU A 363 8.33 -2.22 10.65
C GLU A 363 7.91 -1.02 11.52
N ILE A 364 8.58 0.12 11.42
CA ILE A 364 8.18 1.35 12.15
C ILE A 364 7.01 2.03 11.45
N LEU A 365 7.01 2.07 10.12
CA LEU A 365 6.04 2.82 9.32
C LEU A 365 4.69 2.09 9.22
N HIS A 366 4.71 0.77 9.05
CA HIS A 366 3.52 0.01 8.67
C HIS A 366 2.98 -0.92 9.77
N SER A 367 3.80 -1.33 10.73
CA SER A 367 3.37 -2.24 11.78
C SER A 367 2.82 -1.48 12.97
N LYS A 368 1.68 -1.95 13.52
CA LYS A 368 1.18 -1.48 14.81
C LYS A 368 2.18 -1.73 15.95
N TYR A 369 2.92 -2.84 15.85
CA TYR A 369 4.00 -3.23 16.76
C TYR A 369 5.24 -3.58 15.94
N CYS A 370 6.35 -2.88 16.19
CA CYS A 370 7.60 -3.12 15.46
C CYS A 370 8.16 -4.51 15.80
N CYS A 371 8.32 -5.36 14.79
CA CYS A 371 8.87 -6.71 14.93
C CYS A 371 10.08 -6.87 14.00
N PHE A 372 11.24 -6.35 14.41
CA PHE A 372 12.43 -6.35 13.55
C PHE A 372 12.99 -7.75 13.23
N ASP A 373 12.66 -8.75 14.04
CA ASP A 373 13.00 -10.16 13.88
C ASP A 373 11.90 -10.97 13.16
N ARG A 374 10.92 -10.32 12.51
CA ARG A 374 9.78 -10.99 11.85
C ARG A 374 10.21 -12.13 10.93
N HIS A 375 11.20 -11.91 10.08
CA HIS A 375 11.75 -12.92 9.18
C HIS A 375 12.19 -14.22 9.91
N LEU A 376 12.73 -14.13 11.13
CA LEU A 376 13.09 -15.31 11.92
C LEU A 376 11.86 -16.06 12.42
N LYS A 377 10.81 -15.34 12.85
CA LYS A 377 9.53 -15.94 13.25
C LYS A 377 8.81 -16.60 12.07
N GLU A 378 8.86 -15.97 10.90
CA GLU A 378 8.33 -16.56 9.66
C GLU A 378 9.09 -17.85 9.30
N VAL A 379 10.41 -17.89 9.47
CA VAL A 379 11.23 -19.10 9.28
C VAL A 379 10.85 -20.22 10.25
N GLU A 380 10.58 -19.90 11.52
CA GLU A 380 10.09 -20.88 12.49
C GLU A 380 8.75 -21.47 12.05
N VAL A 381 7.82 -20.63 11.60
CA VAL A 381 6.54 -21.08 11.04
C VAL A 381 6.78 -21.98 9.82
N LEU A 382 7.57 -21.54 8.83
CA LEU A 382 7.83 -22.28 7.59
C LEU A 382 8.37 -23.70 7.86
N ARG A 383 9.22 -23.87 8.88
CA ARG A 383 9.77 -25.19 9.27
C ARG A 383 8.72 -26.15 9.81
N GLU A 384 7.63 -25.64 10.36
CA GLU A 384 6.54 -26.44 10.93
C GLU A 384 5.39 -26.67 9.94
N LEU A 385 5.30 -25.88 8.87
CA LEU A 385 4.19 -25.94 7.93
C LEU A 385 4.11 -27.29 7.22
N THR A 386 2.89 -27.78 7.11
CA THR A 386 2.59 -29.00 6.35
C THR A 386 1.82 -28.67 5.07
N GLN A 387 2.03 -29.48 4.04
CA GLN A 387 1.28 -29.39 2.78
C GLN A 387 -0.24 -29.48 3.01
N GLN A 388 -0.67 -30.27 3.99
CA GLN A 388 -2.09 -30.38 4.37
C GLN A 388 -2.62 -29.07 4.94
N GLU A 389 -1.90 -28.45 5.88
CA GLU A 389 -2.29 -27.18 6.50
C GLU A 389 -2.40 -26.06 5.45
N VAL A 390 -1.45 -25.96 4.52
CA VAL A 390 -1.49 -24.96 3.44
C VAL A 390 -2.71 -25.17 2.53
N CYS A 391 -3.02 -26.43 2.20
CA CYS A 391 -4.23 -26.77 1.44
C CYS A 391 -5.52 -26.42 2.19
N GLU A 392 -5.61 -26.77 3.48
CA GLU A 392 -6.77 -26.48 4.33
C GLU A 392 -6.99 -24.97 4.46
N TRP A 393 -5.91 -24.21 4.61
CA TRP A 393 -5.95 -22.74 4.64
C TRP A 393 -6.49 -22.17 3.31
N LEU A 394 -5.92 -22.56 2.17
CA LEU A 394 -6.38 -22.09 0.86
C LEU A 394 -7.86 -22.41 0.65
N CYS A 395 -8.22 -23.67 0.84
CA CYS A 395 -9.56 -24.15 0.60
C CYS A 395 -10.58 -23.45 1.55
N SER A 396 -10.21 -23.11 2.78
CA SER A 396 -11.05 -22.37 3.74
C SER A 396 -11.44 -20.96 3.29
N TYR A 397 -10.60 -20.29 2.48
CA TYR A 397 -10.83 -18.90 2.05
C TYR A 397 -11.14 -18.73 0.56
N THR A 398 -11.18 -19.82 -0.21
CA THR A 398 -11.39 -19.78 -1.67
C THR A 398 -12.50 -20.69 -2.17
N GLN A 399 -12.90 -21.71 -1.42
CA GLN A 399 -14.04 -22.56 -1.81
C GLN A 399 -15.35 -21.80 -1.68
N LYS A 400 -16.27 -22.06 -2.61
CA LYS A 400 -17.63 -21.54 -2.54
C LYS A 400 -18.32 -22.09 -1.29
N GLY A 401 -18.90 -21.21 -0.49
CA GLY A 401 -19.58 -21.55 0.76
C GLY A 401 -19.48 -20.42 1.77
N ASP A 402 -19.91 -20.69 2.99
CA ASP A 402 -20.12 -19.67 4.02
C ASP A 402 -18.85 -18.92 4.45
N SER A 403 -17.65 -19.45 4.21
CA SER A 403 -16.39 -18.79 4.59
C SER A 403 -15.82 -17.86 3.51
N LEU A 404 -16.32 -17.91 2.27
CA LEU A 404 -15.77 -17.12 1.17
C LEU A 404 -16.02 -15.62 1.36
N LYS A 405 -14.95 -14.84 1.23
CA LYS A 405 -14.98 -13.38 1.27
C LYS A 405 -14.22 -12.83 0.06
N GLN A 406 -14.91 -12.70 -1.08
CA GLN A 406 -14.27 -12.34 -2.34
C GLN A 406 -14.71 -10.97 -2.84
N LEU A 407 -13.74 -10.15 -3.25
CA LEU A 407 -13.96 -8.92 -4.01
C LEU A 407 -13.37 -9.08 -5.41
N ARG A 408 -14.21 -8.95 -6.43
CA ARG A 408 -13.83 -8.91 -7.83
C ARG A 408 -13.93 -7.48 -8.35
N VAL A 409 -12.88 -6.97 -8.97
CA VAL A 409 -12.91 -5.67 -9.66
C VAL A 409 -12.62 -5.88 -11.14
N LYS A 410 -13.49 -5.33 -11.98
CA LYS A 410 -13.42 -5.44 -13.43
C LYS A 410 -13.36 -4.05 -14.04
N VAL A 411 -12.29 -3.78 -14.76
CA VAL A 411 -12.14 -2.56 -15.58
C VAL A 411 -12.18 -3.02 -17.02
N GLU A 412 -13.33 -2.84 -17.66
CA GLU A 412 -13.63 -3.39 -18.99
C GLU A 412 -13.46 -2.33 -20.07
N SER A 413 -12.87 -2.70 -21.21
CA SER A 413 -12.86 -1.82 -22.38
C SER A 413 -14.29 -1.39 -22.76
N LYS A 414 -14.44 -0.17 -23.28
CA LYS A 414 -15.74 0.36 -23.74
C LYS A 414 -16.34 -0.48 -24.87
N ASP A 415 -15.53 -1.19 -25.64
CA ASP A 415 -15.97 -2.07 -26.72
C ASP A 415 -16.62 -3.38 -26.23
N SER A 416 -16.37 -3.76 -24.96
CA SER A 416 -16.94 -4.95 -24.34
C SER A 416 -18.24 -4.72 -23.56
N LEU A 417 -18.60 -3.46 -23.27
CA LEU A 417 -19.82 -3.16 -22.52
C LEU A 417 -21.05 -3.34 -23.42
N PRO A 418 -22.10 -4.08 -22.99
CA PRO A 418 -23.34 -4.14 -23.74
C PRO A 418 -23.92 -2.73 -23.92
N LYS A 419 -24.32 -2.37 -25.15
CA LYS A 419 -25.04 -1.12 -25.41
C LYS A 419 -26.27 -1.09 -24.50
N ALA A 420 -26.34 -0.09 -23.63
CA ALA A 420 -27.43 0.05 -22.67
C ALA A 420 -28.78 0.21 -23.40
N GLU A 421 -29.52 -0.89 -23.56
CA GLU A 421 -30.97 -0.83 -23.66
C GLU A 421 -31.52 -0.81 -22.23
N GLY A 422 -32.35 0.20 -21.95
CA GLY A 422 -32.76 0.57 -20.60
C GLY A 422 -33.36 -0.59 -19.81
N VAL A 423 -32.81 -0.83 -18.62
CA VAL A 423 -33.43 -1.68 -17.61
C VAL A 423 -33.86 -0.80 -16.45
N SER A 424 -35.15 -0.91 -16.16
CA SER A 424 -35.89 -0.23 -15.11
C SER A 424 -35.31 -0.48 -13.71
N ASP A 425 -35.34 0.55 -12.87
CA ASP A 425 -35.26 0.45 -11.42
C ASP A 425 -36.32 -0.54 -10.90
N THR A 426 -35.89 -1.76 -10.53
CA THR A 426 -36.53 -2.66 -9.55
C THR A 426 -35.73 -3.95 -9.48
N ASP A 427 -35.29 -4.31 -8.26
CA ASP A 427 -34.64 -5.56 -7.85
C ASP A 427 -33.46 -6.08 -8.70
N GLY A 428 -32.26 -6.07 -8.09
CA GLY A 428 -31.02 -6.55 -8.72
C GLY A 428 -31.13 -7.99 -9.24
N PRO A 429 -30.43 -8.34 -10.33
CA PRO A 429 -30.59 -9.65 -10.95
C PRO A 429 -30.10 -10.75 -10.01
N SER A 430 -31.01 -11.65 -9.66
CA SER A 430 -30.77 -12.95 -9.04
C SER A 430 -30.05 -13.89 -10.02
N GLY A 431 -28.79 -13.58 -10.33
CA GLY A 431 -27.94 -14.31 -11.29
C GLY A 431 -26.51 -14.53 -10.79
N GLY A 432 -26.26 -14.41 -9.49
CA GLY A 432 -24.97 -14.71 -8.88
C GLY A 432 -24.63 -16.20 -8.91
N PRO A 433 -23.35 -16.58 -8.74
CA PRO A 433 -22.95 -17.98 -8.59
C PRO A 433 -23.73 -18.65 -7.45
N GLU A 434 -24.26 -19.85 -7.70
CA GLU A 434 -25.07 -20.61 -6.74
C GLU A 434 -24.36 -20.73 -5.38
N GLY A 435 -25.11 -20.52 -4.29
CA GLY A 435 -24.62 -20.69 -2.92
C GLY A 435 -23.82 -19.51 -2.35
N LEU A 436 -23.74 -18.37 -3.04
CA LEU A 436 -23.07 -17.16 -2.55
C LEU A 436 -24.01 -15.95 -2.51
N ASN A 437 -23.78 -15.08 -1.54
CA ASN A 437 -24.36 -13.74 -1.52
C ASN A 437 -23.63 -12.86 -2.55
N TYR A 438 -24.26 -12.67 -3.71
CA TYR A 438 -23.71 -11.90 -4.81
C TYR A 438 -24.13 -10.43 -4.75
N VAL A 439 -23.16 -9.52 -4.82
CA VAL A 439 -23.39 -8.08 -4.87
C VAL A 439 -22.68 -7.50 -6.08
N LEU A 440 -23.44 -6.89 -7.00
CA LEU A 440 -22.88 -6.13 -8.11
C LEU A 440 -22.91 -4.63 -7.77
N LEU A 441 -21.76 -3.97 -7.88
CA LEU A 441 -21.59 -2.55 -7.61
C LEU A 441 -21.17 -1.81 -8.88
N LYS A 442 -21.81 -0.66 -9.14
CA LYS A 442 -21.28 0.36 -10.05
C LYS A 442 -20.48 1.38 -9.25
N GLU A 443 -19.71 2.23 -9.94
CA GLU A 443 -18.79 3.17 -9.29
C GLU A 443 -19.45 4.05 -8.21
N HIS A 444 -20.67 4.53 -8.47
CA HIS A 444 -21.38 5.42 -7.54
C HIS A 444 -21.94 4.70 -6.30
N ASP A 445 -22.03 3.37 -6.32
CA ASP A 445 -22.52 2.57 -5.19
C ASP A 445 -21.41 2.19 -4.19
N ILE A 446 -20.13 2.36 -4.56
CA ILE A 446 -18.98 1.87 -3.78
C ILE A 446 -18.98 2.43 -2.36
N ASP A 447 -19.10 3.75 -2.21
CA ASP A 447 -19.02 4.37 -0.88
C ASP A 447 -20.22 3.99 -0.01
N ARG A 448 -21.43 3.95 -0.60
CA ARG A 448 -22.65 3.50 0.10
C ARG A 448 -22.56 2.04 0.56
N TYR A 449 -21.92 1.18 -0.23
CA TYR A 449 -21.65 -0.20 0.15
C TYR A 449 -20.62 -0.29 1.29
N LYS A 450 -19.49 0.41 1.13
CA LYS A 450 -18.39 0.49 2.10
C LYS A 450 -18.84 0.95 3.49
N ASP A 451 -19.77 1.89 3.55
CA ASP A 451 -20.31 2.42 4.81
C ASP A 451 -21.11 1.39 5.61
N LYS A 452 -21.63 0.35 4.95
CA LYS A 452 -22.34 -0.78 5.59
C LYS A 452 -21.38 -1.83 6.15
N LEU A 453 -20.13 -1.84 5.70
CA LEU A 453 -19.14 -2.82 6.12
C LEU A 453 -18.51 -2.43 7.47
N GLN A 454 -18.33 -3.42 8.32
CA GLN A 454 -17.55 -3.28 9.55
C GLN A 454 -16.08 -3.02 9.19
N THR A 455 -15.43 -2.15 9.96
CA THR A 455 -13.98 -1.94 9.86
C THR A 455 -13.30 -2.75 10.94
N PHE A 456 -12.42 -3.67 10.53
CA PHE A 456 -11.51 -4.35 11.44
C PHE A 456 -10.30 -3.44 11.69
N THR A 457 -10.01 -3.21 12.96
CA THR A 457 -8.81 -2.53 13.47
C THR A 457 -8.31 -3.38 14.64
N SER A 458 -7.05 -3.85 14.61
CA SER A 458 -6.50 -4.64 15.72
C SER A 458 -6.29 -3.82 16.98
#